data_AF-A0A1V6AQJ5-F1
#
_entry.id   AF-A0A1V6AQJ5-F1
#
_cell.length_a   1.000
_cell.length_b   1.000
_cell.length_c   1.000
_cell.angle_alpha   90.00
_cell.angle_beta   90.00
_cell.angle_gamma   90.00
#
_symmetry.space_group_name_H-M   'P 1'
#
loop_
_entity.id
_entity.type
_entity.pdbx_description
1 polymer ?
#
loop_
_entity_poly.entity_id
_entity_poly.type
_entity_poly.pdbx_seq_one_letter_code
_entity_poly.pdbx_strand_id
1 'polypeptide(L)'
;MDVDFHALRGEINRRLAWEDGASADAALVPVGGLLVPTIGVGGHCLPKDGVLLLWRMIEAGQDMSASLFLQSRRINDASPAWAADRLEGLWGPPAGKKIALLGTAYRPNSEDTRNSPALALAAELAGRGAAVVLHDPYVRPVDQNLERTGLDGSFTRDLDHALFGADGAVICAAHDFYREEWPRILRSFPGKPAVFDCCHLHSRAESPDVPGLGKGRAAPPPDLTGFALSSFRAVERGVALEMEAFAEFINADAPDAGSRLDLNEAGRLAATCVTGCRLAAPAPVDALPVFQGSFLSLAEKSLELSRRREKNNP
;
A
#
# COMPACT_ATOMS: atom_id res chain seq x y z
N MET A 1 -2.08 -15.62 -7.60
CA MET A 1 -3.09 -16.59 -7.10
C MET A 1 -4.46 -15.99 -7.32
N ASP A 2 -5.45 -16.79 -7.70
CA ASP A 2 -6.83 -16.34 -7.87
C ASP A 2 -7.58 -16.33 -6.53
N VAL A 3 -7.09 -15.54 -5.57
CA VAL A 3 -7.66 -15.44 -4.21
C VAL A 3 -8.32 -14.08 -4.01
N ASP A 4 -9.50 -14.08 -3.40
CA ASP A 4 -10.14 -12.86 -2.91
C ASP A 4 -9.46 -12.35 -1.63
N PHE A 5 -8.73 -11.24 -1.73
CA PHE A 5 -8.02 -10.65 -0.61
C PHE A 5 -8.94 -9.95 0.40
N HIS A 6 -10.16 -9.58 0.01
CA HIS A 6 -11.15 -9.10 0.98
C HIS A 6 -11.60 -10.24 1.89
N ALA A 7 -11.83 -11.43 1.34
CA ALA A 7 -12.14 -12.62 2.12
C ALA A 7 -10.97 -13.06 3.01
N LEU A 8 -9.73 -13.04 2.48
CA LEU A 8 -8.52 -13.30 3.28
C LEU A 8 -8.42 -12.35 4.46
N ARG A 9 -8.52 -11.05 4.20
CA ARG A 9 -8.49 -10.02 5.23
C ARG A 9 -9.58 -10.21 6.27
N GLY A 10 -10.82 -10.46 5.85
CA GLY A 10 -11.93 -10.71 6.77
C GLY A 10 -11.65 -11.86 7.72
N GLU A 11 -11.06 -12.95 7.21
CA GLU A 11 -10.65 -14.08 8.04
C GLU A 11 -9.51 -13.74 9.00
N ILE A 12 -8.50 -12.97 8.55
CA ILE A 12 -7.42 -12.51 9.44
C ILE A 12 -7.96 -11.62 10.55
N ASN A 13 -8.80 -10.63 10.22
CA ASN A 13 -9.40 -9.73 11.19
C ASN A 13 -10.22 -10.49 12.25
N ARG A 14 -11.03 -11.48 11.82
CA ARG A 14 -11.75 -12.38 12.74
C ARG A 14 -10.80 -13.09 13.71
N ARG A 15 -9.69 -13.63 13.22
CA ARG A 15 -8.70 -14.33 14.06
C ARG A 15 -7.92 -13.41 14.98
N LEU A 16 -7.71 -12.15 14.58
CA LEU A 16 -7.09 -11.12 15.40
C LEU A 16 -8.06 -10.52 16.42
N ALA A 17 -9.35 -10.84 16.36
CA ALA A 17 -10.43 -10.17 17.08
C ALA A 17 -10.41 -8.63 16.86
N TRP A 18 -10.03 -8.23 15.65
CA TRP A 18 -10.06 -6.84 15.19
C TRP A 18 -11.35 -6.62 14.39
N GLU A 19 -12.42 -6.31 15.09
CA GLU A 19 -13.67 -5.84 14.48
C GLU A 19 -13.66 -4.31 14.50
N ASP A 20 -13.43 -3.68 13.35
CA ASP A 20 -13.68 -2.26 13.16
C ASP A 20 -14.57 -2.02 11.93
N GLY A 21 -15.44 -1.01 12.02
CA GLY A 21 -16.25 -0.56 10.88
C GLY A 21 -15.39 0.14 9.82
N ALA A 22 -14.17 0.54 10.19
CA ALA A 22 -13.25 1.22 9.30
C ALA A 22 -12.69 0.30 8.21
N SER A 23 -12.75 -1.00 8.47
CA SER A 23 -12.23 -1.99 7.57
C SER A 23 -12.98 -2.03 6.24
N ALA A 24 -14.29 -1.77 6.22
CA ALA A 24 -15.09 -1.88 5.00
C ALA A 24 -14.95 -0.68 4.05
N ASP A 25 -14.31 0.42 4.49
CA ASP A 25 -14.18 1.65 3.71
C ASP A 25 -12.72 1.91 3.34
N ALA A 26 -12.41 1.78 2.05
CA ALA A 26 -11.08 2.02 1.49
C ALA A 26 -10.63 3.49 1.60
N ALA A 27 -11.55 4.43 1.90
CA ALA A 27 -11.24 5.83 2.11
C ALA A 27 -10.77 6.16 3.54
N LEU A 28 -10.95 5.24 4.50
CA LEU A 28 -10.56 5.48 5.89
C LEU A 28 -9.06 5.29 6.08
N VAL A 29 -8.36 6.36 6.46
CA VAL A 29 -6.92 6.34 6.80
C VAL A 29 -6.79 6.38 8.32
N PRO A 30 -5.87 5.62 8.95
CA PRO A 30 -4.83 4.75 8.36
C PRO A 30 -5.21 3.26 8.24
N VAL A 31 -6.46 2.90 8.55
CA VAL A 31 -6.89 1.50 8.78
C VAL A 31 -7.61 0.83 7.60
N GLY A 32 -8.14 1.62 6.66
CA GLY A 32 -8.84 1.15 5.48
C GLY A 32 -7.89 0.39 4.55
N GLY A 33 -8.28 -0.83 4.17
CA GLY A 33 -7.54 -1.63 3.18
C GLY A 33 -6.29 -2.35 3.66
N LEU A 34 -5.98 -2.41 4.97
CA LEU A 34 -4.90 -3.26 5.50
C LEU A 34 -5.07 -4.71 5.02
N LEU A 35 -4.03 -5.29 4.39
CA LEU A 35 -4.02 -6.62 3.74
C LEU A 35 -4.74 -6.71 2.38
N VAL A 36 -5.27 -5.62 1.83
CA VAL A 36 -5.80 -5.60 0.46
C VAL A 36 -4.80 -4.87 -0.44
N PRO A 37 -4.25 -5.50 -1.49
CA PRO A 37 -3.23 -4.87 -2.32
C PRO A 37 -3.81 -3.70 -3.13
N THR A 38 -3.03 -2.62 -3.25
CA THR A 38 -3.31 -1.46 -4.11
C THR A 38 -2.07 -1.14 -4.95
N ILE A 39 -2.12 -0.08 -5.75
CA ILE A 39 -0.95 0.44 -6.48
C ILE A 39 0.11 1.08 -5.58
N GLY A 40 -0.16 1.16 -4.27
CA GLY A 40 0.74 1.69 -3.25
C GLY A 40 0.08 2.76 -2.39
N VAL A 41 0.85 3.27 -1.45
CA VAL A 41 0.50 4.33 -0.50
C VAL A 41 1.23 5.64 -0.85
N GLY A 42 0.47 6.74 -0.94
CA GLY A 42 0.98 8.09 -1.18
C GLY A 42 0.77 9.07 0.00
N GLY A 43 0.86 10.36 -0.29
CA GLY A 43 0.53 11.45 0.61
C GLY A 43 1.65 11.98 1.53
N HIS A 44 1.17 12.71 2.56
CA HIS A 44 1.84 13.21 3.78
C HIS A 44 2.99 12.39 4.32
N CYS A 45 2.53 11.32 4.93
CA CYS A 45 3.03 10.91 6.23
C CYS A 45 3.68 9.56 6.03
N LEU A 46 2.89 8.60 5.56
CA LEU A 46 3.34 7.22 5.33
C LEU A 46 4.56 7.10 4.39
N PRO A 47 4.72 7.92 3.33
CA PRO A 47 5.92 7.83 2.49
C PRO A 47 7.22 8.33 3.14
N LYS A 48 7.15 9.23 4.13
CA LYS A 48 8.34 9.91 4.68
C LYS A 48 8.59 9.63 6.16
N ASP A 49 7.55 9.42 6.96
CA ASP A 49 7.65 9.47 8.42
C ASP A 49 8.49 8.32 8.97
N GLY A 50 8.42 7.12 8.37
CA GLY A 50 9.32 6.01 8.75
C GLY A 50 10.80 6.31 8.48
N VAL A 51 11.10 7.00 7.38
CA VAL A 51 12.48 7.42 7.05
C VAL A 51 12.94 8.53 8.00
N LEU A 52 12.07 9.50 8.28
CA LEU A 52 12.35 10.61 9.19
C LEU A 52 12.56 10.11 10.64
N LEU A 53 11.75 9.16 11.08
CA LEU A 53 11.88 8.52 12.39
C LEU A 53 13.28 7.94 12.57
N LEU A 54 13.77 7.22 11.55
CA LEU A 54 15.08 6.55 11.58
C LEU A 54 16.24 7.43 11.12
N TRP A 55 15.99 8.71 10.78
CA TRP A 55 16.99 9.58 10.15
C TRP A 55 18.30 9.65 10.94
N ARG A 56 18.22 9.81 12.26
CA ARG A 56 19.41 9.92 13.12
C ARG A 56 20.23 8.63 13.18
N MET A 57 19.58 7.46 13.13
CA MET A 57 20.28 6.18 13.03
C MET A 57 20.98 6.05 11.67
N ILE A 58 20.31 6.43 10.58
CA ILE A 58 20.87 6.43 9.23
C ILE A 58 22.09 7.36 9.15
N GLU A 59 21.95 8.59 9.65
CA GLU A 59 23.03 9.60 9.68
C GLU A 59 24.23 9.12 10.51
N ALA A 60 23.98 8.43 11.63
CA ALA A 60 25.02 7.85 12.47
C ALA A 60 25.65 6.57 11.89
N GLY A 61 25.27 6.14 10.68
CA GLY A 61 25.83 4.96 10.01
C GLY A 61 25.43 3.63 10.65
N GLN A 62 24.29 3.58 11.35
CA GLN A 62 23.76 2.32 11.88
C GLN A 62 23.40 1.36 10.73
N ASP A 63 23.56 0.05 10.96
CA ASP A 63 23.18 -0.94 9.96
C ASP A 63 21.65 -1.08 9.88
N MET A 64 21.08 -0.52 8.81
CA MET A 64 19.64 -0.52 8.53
C MET A 64 19.21 -1.67 7.60
N SER A 65 20.05 -2.68 7.34
CA SER A 65 19.72 -3.75 6.38
C SER A 65 18.52 -4.59 6.82
N ALA A 66 18.23 -4.64 8.13
CA ALA A 66 17.09 -5.35 8.71
C ALA A 66 15.84 -4.47 8.95
N SER A 67 15.87 -3.19 8.56
CA SER A 67 14.79 -2.24 8.85
C SER A 67 13.48 -2.59 8.15
N LEU A 68 12.38 -2.67 8.91
CA LEU A 68 11.02 -2.87 8.40
C LEU A 68 10.43 -1.58 7.85
N PHE A 69 10.71 -0.43 8.47
CA PHE A 69 10.25 0.86 7.96
C PHE A 69 10.83 1.13 6.57
N LEU A 70 12.13 0.91 6.38
CA LEU A 70 12.75 1.09 5.06
C LEU A 70 12.31 0.00 4.08
N GLN A 71 12.17 -1.24 4.52
CA GLN A 71 11.72 -2.32 3.63
C GLN A 71 10.27 -2.13 3.18
N SER A 72 9.37 -1.68 4.05
CA SER A 72 7.98 -1.40 3.68
C SER A 72 7.88 -0.28 2.64
N ARG A 73 8.73 0.76 2.75
CA ARG A 73 8.86 1.81 1.72
C ARG A 73 9.31 1.23 0.38
N ARG A 74 10.35 0.39 0.35
CA ARG A 74 10.83 -0.26 -0.88
C ARG A 74 9.74 -1.11 -1.56
N ILE A 75 8.98 -1.87 -0.78
CA ILE A 75 7.83 -2.66 -1.29
C ILE A 75 6.79 -1.74 -1.92
N ASN A 76 6.48 -0.63 -1.25
CA ASN A 76 5.50 0.33 -1.74
C ASN A 76 5.98 1.07 -2.99
N ASP A 77 7.26 1.43 -3.08
CA ASP A 77 7.87 2.04 -4.28
C ASP A 77 7.86 1.09 -5.48
N ALA A 78 7.97 -0.23 -5.24
CA ALA A 78 7.88 -1.25 -6.28
C ALA A 78 6.43 -1.60 -6.69
N SER A 79 5.42 -1.16 -5.93
CA SER A 79 4.02 -1.55 -6.16
C SER A 79 3.45 -1.06 -7.51
N PRO A 80 3.76 0.14 -8.01
CA PRO A 80 3.35 0.57 -9.35
C PRO A 80 3.91 -0.32 -10.47
N ALA A 81 5.19 -0.70 -10.40
CA ALA A 81 5.81 -1.61 -11.37
C ALA A 81 5.17 -3.00 -11.34
N TRP A 82 4.91 -3.52 -10.14
CA TRP A 82 4.18 -4.78 -9.99
C TRP A 82 2.74 -4.70 -10.55
N ALA A 83 2.04 -3.59 -10.36
CA ALA A 83 0.72 -3.37 -10.93
C ALA A 83 0.78 -3.30 -12.48
N ALA A 84 1.79 -2.65 -13.04
CA ALA A 84 2.01 -2.65 -14.49
C ALA A 84 2.22 -4.07 -15.04
N ASP A 85 2.95 -4.94 -14.33
CA ASP A 85 3.09 -6.36 -14.72
C ASP A 85 1.74 -7.11 -14.71
N ARG A 86 0.84 -6.78 -13.78
CA ARG A 86 -0.52 -7.38 -13.75
C ARG A 86 -1.35 -6.91 -14.94
N LEU A 87 -1.28 -5.61 -15.28
CA LEU A 87 -1.96 -5.05 -16.43
C LEU A 87 -1.44 -5.66 -17.74
N GLU A 88 -0.12 -5.80 -17.86
CA GLU A 88 0.52 -6.47 -19.00
C GLU A 88 0.13 -7.94 -19.12
N GLY A 89 0.04 -8.68 -18.00
CA GLY A 89 -0.46 -10.05 -18.01
C GLY A 89 -1.92 -10.19 -18.46
N LEU A 90 -2.75 -9.16 -18.23
CA LEU A 90 -4.16 -9.16 -18.61
C LEU A 90 -4.39 -8.67 -20.05
N TRP A 91 -3.72 -7.60 -20.45
CA TRP A 91 -3.97 -6.93 -21.72
C TRP A 91 -2.92 -7.29 -22.77
N GLY A 92 -1.78 -7.86 -22.40
CA GLY A 92 -0.58 -7.96 -23.24
C GLY A 92 0.31 -6.71 -23.11
N PRO A 93 1.43 -6.65 -23.87
CA PRO A 93 2.42 -5.58 -23.76
C PRO A 93 1.80 -4.18 -23.82
N PRO A 94 2.20 -3.24 -22.94
CA PRO A 94 1.68 -1.87 -22.95
C PRO A 94 2.05 -1.06 -24.20
N ALA A 95 3.14 -1.45 -24.88
CA ALA A 95 3.67 -0.75 -26.04
C ALA A 95 2.61 -0.53 -27.13
N GLY A 96 2.42 0.73 -27.54
CA GLY A 96 1.49 1.13 -28.59
C GLY A 96 0.02 1.21 -28.15
N LYS A 97 -0.29 0.96 -26.87
CA LYS A 97 -1.65 1.08 -26.34
C LYS A 97 -1.92 2.44 -25.73
N LYS A 98 -3.15 2.91 -25.81
CA LYS A 98 -3.63 4.04 -25.03
C LYS A 98 -4.28 3.56 -23.74
N ILE A 99 -3.79 3.98 -22.58
CA ILE A 99 -4.31 3.57 -21.27
C ILE A 99 -4.82 4.80 -20.51
N ALA A 100 -6.09 4.78 -20.12
CA ALA A 100 -6.67 5.78 -19.24
C ALA A 100 -6.40 5.42 -17.77
N LEU A 101 -5.78 6.30 -17.00
CA LEU A 101 -5.63 6.16 -15.56
C LEU A 101 -6.62 7.09 -14.86
N LEU A 102 -7.65 6.50 -14.24
CA LEU A 102 -8.75 7.19 -13.59
C LEU A 102 -8.46 7.34 -12.10
N GLY A 103 -8.01 8.53 -11.70
CA GLY A 103 -7.61 8.90 -10.34
C GLY A 103 -6.12 9.24 -10.29
N THR A 104 -5.82 10.52 -10.14
CA THR A 104 -4.45 11.04 -10.02
C THR A 104 -4.10 11.35 -8.57
N ALA A 105 -5.08 11.75 -7.76
CA ALA A 105 -4.88 11.95 -6.33
C ALA A 105 -4.49 10.65 -5.62
N TYR A 106 -3.75 10.76 -4.51
CA TYR A 106 -3.34 9.58 -3.74
C TYR A 106 -4.46 9.01 -2.87
N ARG A 107 -5.53 9.78 -2.64
CA ARG A 107 -6.66 9.42 -1.78
C ARG A 107 -8.00 9.80 -2.42
N PRO A 108 -9.09 9.11 -2.06
CA PRO A 108 -10.43 9.46 -2.50
C PRO A 108 -10.83 10.91 -2.22
N ASN A 109 -11.65 11.45 -3.11
CA ASN A 109 -12.32 12.76 -3.03
C ASN A 109 -11.40 13.90 -2.58
N SER A 110 -10.21 13.97 -3.18
CA SER A 110 -9.14 14.92 -2.85
C SER A 110 -8.43 15.35 -4.13
N GLU A 111 -7.86 16.55 -4.13
CA GLU A 111 -6.99 17.05 -5.21
C GLU A 111 -5.50 16.73 -4.98
N ASP A 112 -5.18 16.06 -3.86
CA ASP A 112 -3.79 15.89 -3.40
C ASP A 112 -3.04 14.80 -4.19
N THR A 113 -2.06 15.21 -4.99
CA THR A 113 -1.23 14.36 -5.86
C THR A 113 0.10 13.94 -5.24
N ARG A 114 0.39 14.37 -4.02
CA ARG A 114 1.73 14.25 -3.45
C ARG A 114 2.07 12.79 -3.16
N ASN A 115 3.22 12.34 -3.66
CA ASN A 115 3.64 10.93 -3.65
C ASN A 115 2.57 9.97 -4.21
N SER A 116 1.73 10.43 -5.14
CA SER A 116 0.65 9.59 -5.68
C SER A 116 1.22 8.36 -6.42
N PRO A 117 0.78 7.14 -6.06
CA PRO A 117 1.16 5.93 -6.78
C PRO A 117 0.64 5.92 -8.22
N ALA A 118 -0.41 6.68 -8.54
CA ALA A 118 -0.95 6.80 -9.88
C ALA A 118 0.05 7.49 -10.85
N LEU A 119 0.78 8.51 -10.36
CA LEU A 119 1.83 9.17 -11.13
C LEU A 119 3.01 8.22 -11.41
N ALA A 120 3.39 7.41 -10.43
CA ALA A 120 4.43 6.40 -10.60
C ALA A 120 4.00 5.30 -11.57
N LEU A 121 2.74 4.85 -11.51
CA LEU A 121 2.17 3.88 -12.45
C LEU A 121 2.13 4.46 -13.88
N ALA A 122 1.77 5.74 -14.03
CA ALA A 122 1.78 6.43 -15.32
C ALA A 122 3.19 6.46 -15.93
N ALA A 123 4.20 6.83 -15.13
CA ALA A 123 5.59 6.84 -15.57
C ALA A 123 6.08 5.44 -15.97
N GLU A 124 5.70 4.41 -15.21
CA GLU A 124 6.04 3.01 -15.52
C GLU A 124 5.42 2.56 -16.85
N LEU A 125 4.12 2.77 -17.04
CA LEU A 125 3.42 2.37 -18.28
C LEU A 125 3.94 3.16 -19.49
N ALA A 126 4.20 4.45 -19.33
CA ALA A 126 4.81 5.28 -20.37
C ALA A 126 6.23 4.79 -20.72
N GLY A 127 7.04 4.43 -19.72
CA GLY A 127 8.36 3.81 -19.90
C GLY A 127 8.31 2.49 -20.65
N ARG A 128 7.19 1.75 -20.57
CA ARG A 128 6.91 0.53 -21.35
C ARG A 128 6.27 0.81 -22.72
N GLY A 129 6.18 2.07 -23.14
CA GLY A 129 5.70 2.48 -24.46
C GLY A 129 4.19 2.65 -24.59
N ALA A 130 3.44 2.72 -23.50
CA ALA A 130 2.02 3.06 -23.53
C ALA A 130 1.81 4.58 -23.66
N ALA A 131 0.78 4.98 -24.39
CA ALA A 131 0.25 6.34 -24.35
C ALA A 131 -0.70 6.48 -23.16
N VAL A 132 -0.23 7.09 -22.07
CA VAL A 132 -1.02 7.24 -20.84
C VAL A 132 -1.79 8.56 -20.85
N VAL A 133 -3.06 8.50 -20.46
CA VAL A 133 -3.88 9.69 -20.16
C VAL A 133 -4.39 9.59 -18.73
N LEU A 134 -3.92 10.52 -17.88
CA LEU A 134 -4.38 10.67 -16.50
C LEU A 134 -5.66 11.49 -16.48
N HIS A 135 -6.64 11.03 -15.72
CA HIS A 135 -7.86 11.76 -15.47
C HIS A 135 -8.12 11.85 -13.98
N ASP A 136 -8.53 13.02 -13.51
CA ASP A 136 -8.99 13.23 -12.13
C ASP A 136 -9.95 14.42 -12.05
N PRO A 137 -11.16 14.27 -11.50
CA PRO A 137 -12.11 15.36 -11.43
C PRO A 137 -11.76 16.42 -10.37
N TYR A 138 -10.88 16.13 -9.41
CA TYR A 138 -10.53 17.02 -8.31
C TYR A 138 -9.16 17.70 -8.50
N VAL A 139 -8.18 17.00 -9.08
CA VAL A 139 -6.83 17.55 -9.30
C VAL A 139 -6.89 18.76 -10.24
N ARG A 140 -6.15 19.81 -9.87
CA ARG A 140 -6.06 21.04 -10.66
C ARG A 140 -5.27 20.80 -11.95
N PRO A 141 -5.65 21.43 -13.09
CA PRO A 141 -4.86 21.34 -14.33
C PRO A 141 -3.42 21.83 -14.17
N VAL A 142 -3.20 22.82 -13.30
CA VAL A 142 -1.86 23.26 -12.88
C VAL A 142 -1.55 22.59 -11.55
N ASP A 143 -0.76 21.53 -11.59
CA ASP A 143 -0.31 20.77 -10.43
C ASP A 143 1.20 20.53 -10.50
N GLN A 144 1.91 20.90 -9.43
CA GLN A 144 3.36 20.83 -9.37
C GLN A 144 3.89 19.40 -9.50
N ASN A 145 3.16 18.38 -9.03
CA ASN A 145 3.63 17.01 -9.12
C ASN A 145 3.47 16.48 -10.55
N LEU A 146 2.39 16.83 -11.25
CA LEU A 146 2.26 16.56 -12.68
C LEU A 146 3.43 17.16 -13.47
N GLU A 147 3.71 18.46 -13.29
CA GLU A 147 4.84 19.15 -13.91
C GLU A 147 6.19 18.49 -13.58
N ARG A 148 6.44 18.20 -12.30
CA ARG A 148 7.68 17.56 -11.83
C ARG A 148 7.90 16.18 -12.47
N THR A 149 6.83 15.47 -12.77
CA THR A 149 6.88 14.15 -13.44
C THR A 149 6.82 14.23 -14.96
N GLY A 150 6.63 15.41 -15.55
CA GLY A 150 6.43 15.59 -16.99
C GLY A 150 5.13 14.97 -17.51
N LEU A 151 4.12 14.85 -16.66
CA LEU A 151 2.81 14.23 -16.96
C LEU A 151 1.68 15.25 -17.12
N ASP A 152 1.98 16.54 -17.01
CA ASP A 152 1.05 17.65 -17.20
C ASP A 152 0.41 17.64 -18.60
N GLY A 153 1.18 17.31 -19.64
CA GLY A 153 0.67 17.13 -21.01
C GLY A 153 -0.22 15.90 -21.21
N SER A 154 -0.21 14.96 -20.28
CA SER A 154 -1.00 13.72 -20.29
C SER A 154 -2.21 13.78 -19.35
N PHE A 155 -2.49 14.92 -18.71
CA PHE A 155 -3.56 15.07 -17.74
C PHE A 155 -4.81 15.75 -18.32
N THR A 156 -5.99 15.33 -17.87
CA THR A 156 -7.27 15.94 -18.23
C THR A 156 -8.30 15.84 -17.09
N ARG A 157 -9.19 16.82 -16.98
CA ARG A 157 -10.42 16.72 -16.13
C ARG A 157 -11.65 16.30 -16.93
N ASP A 158 -11.48 16.07 -18.23
CA ASP A 158 -12.52 15.58 -19.13
C ASP A 158 -12.40 14.06 -19.26
N LEU A 159 -13.39 13.34 -18.71
CA LEU A 159 -13.45 11.89 -18.73
C LEU A 159 -13.66 11.35 -20.16
N ASP A 160 -14.38 12.06 -21.04
CA ASP A 160 -14.56 11.62 -22.43
C ASP A 160 -13.23 11.66 -23.17
N HIS A 161 -12.42 12.71 -22.95
CA HIS A 161 -11.08 12.80 -23.53
C HIS A 161 -10.16 11.65 -23.06
N ALA A 162 -10.23 11.30 -21.78
CA ALA A 162 -9.44 10.20 -21.22
C ALA A 162 -9.82 8.85 -21.84
N LEU A 163 -11.12 8.58 -22.00
CA LEU A 163 -11.64 7.32 -22.53
C LEU A 163 -11.57 7.22 -24.06
N PHE A 164 -11.54 8.34 -24.79
CA PHE A 164 -11.58 8.36 -26.25
C PHE A 164 -10.41 7.57 -26.87
N GLY A 165 -10.71 6.46 -27.53
CA GLY A 165 -9.71 5.61 -28.18
C GLY A 165 -8.75 4.90 -27.21
N ALA A 166 -9.07 4.84 -25.92
CA ALA A 166 -8.30 4.05 -24.96
C ALA A 166 -8.52 2.55 -25.21
N ASP A 167 -7.46 1.76 -25.08
CA ASP A 167 -7.50 0.30 -25.11
C ASP A 167 -7.92 -0.29 -23.75
N GLY A 168 -7.80 0.48 -22.68
CA GLY A 168 -8.24 0.11 -21.34
C GLY A 168 -8.21 1.29 -20.35
N ALA A 169 -8.92 1.11 -19.23
CA ALA A 169 -8.99 2.04 -18.12
C ALA A 169 -8.56 1.36 -16.82
N VAL A 170 -7.73 2.04 -16.04
CA VAL A 170 -7.31 1.60 -14.70
C VAL A 170 -7.88 2.55 -13.67
N ILE A 171 -8.60 2.05 -12.68
CA ILE A 171 -9.11 2.85 -11.57
C ILE A 171 -8.02 2.91 -10.50
N CYS A 172 -7.45 4.09 -10.29
CA CYS A 172 -6.31 4.32 -9.43
C CYS A 172 -6.69 4.96 -8.08
N ALA A 173 -7.79 5.70 -8.03
CA ALA A 173 -8.31 6.29 -6.79
C ALA A 173 -9.84 6.13 -6.71
N ALA A 174 -10.34 5.77 -5.53
CA ALA A 174 -11.74 5.43 -5.31
C ALA A 174 -12.62 6.69 -5.13
N HIS A 175 -12.57 7.63 -6.07
CA HIS A 175 -13.44 8.81 -6.08
C HIS A 175 -14.91 8.42 -6.30
N ASP A 176 -15.82 9.07 -5.58
CA ASP A 176 -17.27 8.86 -5.76
C ASP A 176 -17.73 9.18 -7.19
N PHE A 177 -17.07 10.16 -7.83
CA PHE A 177 -17.26 10.47 -9.25
C PHE A 177 -17.15 9.23 -10.15
N TYR A 178 -16.18 8.33 -9.93
CA TYR A 178 -16.05 7.13 -10.76
C TYR A 178 -17.10 6.07 -10.43
N ARG A 179 -17.67 6.08 -9.22
CA ARG A 179 -18.81 5.22 -8.85
C ARG A 179 -20.05 5.66 -9.62
N GLU A 180 -20.29 6.96 -9.71
CA GLU A 180 -21.40 7.54 -10.47
C GLU A 180 -21.23 7.31 -11.98
N GLU A 181 -20.00 7.47 -12.48
CA GLU A 181 -19.66 7.31 -13.90
C GLU A 181 -19.42 5.86 -14.32
N TRP A 182 -19.54 4.90 -13.39
CA TRP A 182 -19.24 3.49 -13.62
C TRP A 182 -19.94 2.89 -14.86
N PRO A 183 -21.26 3.09 -15.06
CA PRO A 183 -21.92 2.58 -16.25
C PRO A 183 -21.37 3.17 -17.55
N ARG A 184 -20.92 4.43 -17.54
CA ARG A 184 -20.31 5.06 -18.73
C ARG A 184 -18.92 4.50 -18.99
N ILE A 185 -18.09 4.38 -17.95
CA ILE A 185 -16.74 3.80 -18.05
C ILE A 185 -16.81 2.39 -18.66
N LEU A 186 -17.72 1.53 -18.18
CA LEU A 186 -17.87 0.17 -18.72
C LEU A 186 -18.36 0.16 -20.18
N ARG A 187 -19.30 1.05 -20.56
CA ARG A 187 -19.82 1.12 -21.93
C ARG A 187 -18.77 1.55 -22.95
N SER A 188 -17.72 2.25 -22.54
CA SER A 188 -16.61 2.61 -23.44
C SER A 188 -15.79 1.39 -23.90
N PHE A 189 -15.97 0.21 -23.29
CA PHE A 189 -15.19 -0.99 -23.59
C PHE A 189 -16.05 -2.26 -23.82
N PRO A 190 -16.85 -2.34 -24.89
CA PRO A 190 -17.86 -3.39 -25.08
C PRO A 190 -17.33 -4.80 -25.41
N GLY A 191 -16.02 -5.04 -25.45
CA GLY A 191 -15.44 -6.27 -26.05
C GLY A 191 -14.46 -7.09 -25.22
N LYS A 192 -13.95 -6.59 -24.07
CA LYS A 192 -12.94 -7.27 -23.21
C LYS A 192 -13.00 -6.70 -21.79
N PRO A 193 -12.43 -7.36 -20.75
CA PRO A 193 -12.19 -6.75 -19.45
C PRO A 193 -11.09 -5.68 -19.59
N ALA A 194 -11.44 -4.55 -20.20
CA ALA A 194 -10.54 -3.42 -20.43
C ALA A 194 -10.53 -2.46 -19.25
N VAL A 195 -11.37 -2.68 -18.24
CA VAL A 195 -11.36 -1.93 -16.98
C VAL A 195 -10.68 -2.77 -15.92
N PHE A 196 -9.74 -2.17 -15.18
CA PHE A 196 -9.02 -2.81 -14.09
C PHE A 196 -9.06 -1.94 -12.83
N ASP A 197 -9.54 -2.48 -11.71
CA ASP A 197 -9.69 -1.72 -10.47
C ASP A 197 -8.53 -1.97 -9.50
N CYS A 198 -7.68 -0.95 -9.31
CA CYS A 198 -6.53 -1.01 -8.41
C CYS A 198 -6.79 -0.45 -7.00
N CYS A 199 -7.96 0.14 -6.76
CA CYS A 199 -8.27 0.88 -5.54
C CYS A 199 -9.53 0.39 -4.82
N HIS A 200 -10.14 -0.69 -5.30
CA HIS A 200 -11.34 -1.31 -4.71
C HIS A 200 -12.53 -0.36 -4.72
N LEU A 201 -12.72 0.40 -5.80
CA LEU A 201 -13.88 1.26 -5.98
C LEU A 201 -15.18 0.46 -5.82
N HIS A 202 -15.22 -0.74 -6.41
CA HIS A 202 -16.29 -1.70 -6.22
C HIS A 202 -15.76 -3.00 -5.62
N SER A 203 -16.54 -3.64 -4.76
CA SER A 203 -16.31 -5.03 -4.36
C SER A 203 -16.49 -5.97 -5.55
N ARG A 204 -15.97 -7.21 -5.43
CA ARG A 204 -16.21 -8.25 -6.43
C ARG A 204 -17.70 -8.61 -6.56
N ALA A 205 -18.49 -8.46 -5.49
CA ALA A 205 -19.94 -8.69 -5.54
C ALA A 205 -20.66 -7.63 -6.39
N GLU A 206 -20.22 -6.36 -6.32
CA GLU A 206 -20.80 -5.26 -7.10
C GLU A 206 -20.34 -5.25 -8.57
N SER A 207 -19.15 -5.76 -8.87
CA SER A 207 -18.61 -5.80 -10.24
C SER A 207 -17.85 -7.11 -10.51
N PRO A 208 -18.57 -8.22 -10.73
CA PRO A 208 -17.99 -9.56 -10.82
C PRO A 208 -17.10 -9.78 -12.05
N ASP A 209 -17.30 -9.00 -13.11
CA ASP A 209 -16.57 -9.14 -14.37
C ASP A 209 -15.37 -8.19 -14.49
N VAL A 210 -15.21 -7.27 -13.53
CA VAL A 210 -14.10 -6.31 -13.51
C VAL A 210 -12.95 -6.86 -12.69
N PRO A 211 -11.80 -7.19 -13.32
CA PRO A 211 -10.60 -7.60 -12.59
C PRO A 211 -10.01 -6.44 -11.79
N GLY A 212 -9.14 -6.77 -10.85
CA GLY A 212 -8.45 -5.78 -10.04
C GLY A 212 -7.42 -6.40 -9.11
N LEU A 213 -6.64 -5.55 -8.45
CA LEU A 213 -5.64 -6.01 -7.48
C LEU A 213 -6.36 -6.72 -6.33
N GLY A 214 -5.92 -7.93 -5.98
CA GLY A 214 -6.53 -8.69 -4.88
C GLY A 214 -7.98 -9.17 -5.09
N LYS A 215 -8.56 -8.97 -6.29
CA LYS A 215 -9.93 -9.37 -6.61
C LYS A 215 -10.01 -10.76 -7.24
N GLY A 216 -9.38 -11.76 -6.64
CA GLY A 216 -9.53 -13.16 -7.10
C GLY A 216 -10.94 -13.71 -6.86
N ARG A 217 -11.23 -14.88 -7.42
CA ARG A 217 -12.55 -15.54 -7.36
C ARG A 217 -12.62 -16.64 -6.30
N ALA A 218 -11.49 -17.24 -5.92
CA ALA A 218 -11.47 -18.31 -4.93
C ALA A 218 -11.40 -17.78 -3.50
N ALA A 219 -12.00 -18.53 -2.59
CA ALA A 219 -11.81 -18.32 -1.15
C ALA A 219 -10.33 -18.57 -0.77
N PRO A 220 -9.79 -17.85 0.23
CA PRO A 220 -8.44 -18.06 0.71
C PRO A 220 -8.31 -19.48 1.30
N PRO A 221 -7.32 -20.28 0.87
CA PRO A 221 -7.14 -21.60 1.46
C PRO A 221 -6.63 -21.48 2.92
N PRO A 222 -6.90 -22.48 3.78
CA PRO A 222 -6.57 -22.39 5.21
C PRO A 222 -5.09 -22.21 5.50
N ASP A 223 -4.22 -22.80 4.68
CA ASP A 223 -2.76 -22.68 4.77
C ASP A 223 -2.26 -21.27 4.42
N LEU A 224 -2.80 -20.63 3.38
CA LEU A 224 -2.53 -19.22 3.06
C LEU A 224 -2.97 -18.32 4.21
N THR A 225 -4.13 -18.59 4.80
CA THR A 225 -4.64 -17.85 5.95
C THR A 225 -3.70 -17.98 7.16
N GLY A 226 -3.27 -19.20 7.46
CA GLY A 226 -2.30 -19.46 8.54
C GLY A 226 -0.95 -18.77 8.29
N PHE A 227 -0.47 -18.79 7.05
CA PHE A 227 0.74 -18.10 6.63
C PHE A 227 0.62 -16.57 6.77
N ALA A 228 -0.48 -15.98 6.29
CA ALA A 228 -0.72 -14.55 6.38
C ALA A 228 -0.80 -14.09 7.84
N LEU A 229 -1.51 -14.84 8.70
CA LEU A 229 -1.59 -14.55 10.13
C LEU A 229 -0.22 -14.63 10.82
N SER A 230 0.53 -15.70 10.55
CA SER A 230 1.85 -15.92 11.15
C SER A 230 2.84 -14.86 10.69
N SER A 231 2.79 -14.47 9.41
CA SER A 231 3.61 -13.39 8.86
C SER A 231 3.24 -12.04 9.46
N PHE A 232 1.95 -11.77 9.64
CA PHE A 232 1.49 -10.55 10.30
C PHE A 232 2.04 -10.45 11.73
N ARG A 233 1.95 -11.54 12.51
CA ARG A 233 2.51 -11.59 13.87
C ARG A 233 4.03 -11.45 13.90
N ALA A 234 4.72 -12.03 12.92
CA ALA A 234 6.17 -11.85 12.79
C ALA A 234 6.52 -10.36 12.54
N VAL A 235 5.81 -9.70 11.63
CA VAL A 235 6.00 -8.27 11.33
C VAL A 235 5.65 -7.38 12.53
N GLU A 236 4.55 -7.67 13.22
CA GLU A 236 4.15 -6.97 14.44
C GLU A 236 5.27 -7.00 15.50
N ARG A 237 5.85 -8.18 15.77
CA ARG A 237 6.99 -8.33 16.68
C ARG A 237 8.24 -7.65 16.16
N GLY A 238 8.52 -7.77 14.86
CA GLY A 238 9.66 -7.12 14.22
C GLY A 238 9.64 -5.61 14.35
N VAL A 239 8.47 -4.97 14.17
CA VAL A 239 8.30 -3.52 14.36
C VAL A 239 8.60 -3.14 15.82
N ALA A 240 8.12 -3.94 16.78
CA ALA A 240 8.41 -3.70 18.19
C ALA A 240 9.92 -3.81 18.51
N LEU A 241 10.62 -4.79 17.92
CA LEU A 241 12.07 -4.94 18.06
C LEU A 241 12.84 -3.76 17.44
N GLU A 242 12.42 -3.27 16.26
CA GLU A 242 13.04 -2.09 15.64
C GLU A 242 12.81 -0.82 16.45
N MET A 243 11.63 -0.67 17.07
CA MET A 243 11.34 0.46 17.95
C MET A 243 12.10 0.41 19.27
N GLU A 244 12.30 -0.79 19.83
CA GLU A 244 13.19 -0.97 20.99
C GLU A 244 14.61 -0.52 20.66
N ALA A 245 15.18 -0.99 19.54
CA ALA A 245 16.51 -0.59 19.09
C ALA A 245 16.62 0.92 18.81
N PHE A 246 15.58 1.52 18.23
CA PHE A 246 15.50 2.98 18.04
C PHE A 246 15.50 3.73 19.37
N ALA A 247 14.70 3.27 20.34
CA ALA A 247 14.63 3.90 21.65
C ALA A 247 15.97 3.76 22.40
N GLU A 248 16.63 2.61 22.33
CA GLU A 248 17.98 2.42 22.87
C GLU A 248 18.98 3.40 22.25
N PHE A 249 18.97 3.54 20.92
CA PHE A 249 19.84 4.48 20.19
C PHE A 249 19.61 5.94 20.63
N ILE A 250 18.36 6.42 20.61
CA ILE A 250 18.06 7.80 21.00
C ILE A 250 18.37 8.05 22.48
N ASN A 251 18.15 7.06 23.33
CA ASN A 251 18.38 7.17 24.77
C ASN A 251 19.85 7.08 25.17
N ALA A 252 20.74 6.66 24.27
CA ALA A 252 22.18 6.60 24.54
C ALA A 252 22.77 8.00 24.83
N ASP A 253 22.23 9.03 24.17
CA ASP A 253 22.66 10.42 24.31
C ASP A 253 21.68 11.28 25.14
N ALA A 254 20.72 10.66 25.84
CA ALA A 254 19.74 11.41 26.62
C ALA A 254 20.42 12.11 27.82
N PRO A 255 20.22 13.44 28.01
CA PRO A 255 20.92 14.21 29.04
C PRO A 255 20.47 13.87 30.46
N ASP A 256 19.23 13.41 30.61
CA ASP A 256 18.62 13.03 31.88
C ASP A 256 17.50 12.01 31.66
N ALA A 257 16.96 11.46 32.75
CA ALA A 257 15.89 10.46 32.71
C ALA A 257 14.57 10.99 32.14
N GLY A 258 14.27 12.28 32.28
CA GLY A 258 13.04 12.90 31.76
C GLY A 258 13.06 13.10 30.24
N SER A 259 14.25 13.11 29.65
CA SER A 259 14.47 13.25 28.21
C SER A 259 14.55 11.91 27.46
N ARG A 260 14.42 10.78 28.17
CA ARG A 260 14.45 9.44 27.56
C ARG A 260 13.10 9.12 26.91
N LEU A 261 13.14 8.50 25.74
CA LEU A 261 12.00 7.87 25.11
C LEU A 261 11.61 6.61 25.89
N ASP A 262 10.43 6.63 26.50
CA ASP A 262 9.79 5.46 27.13
C ASP A 262 8.66 4.93 26.22
N LEU A 263 8.88 3.76 25.63
CA LEU A 263 7.91 3.11 24.74
C LEU A 263 6.67 2.61 25.48
N ASN A 264 6.76 2.30 26.78
CA ASN A 264 5.60 1.91 27.57
C ASN A 264 4.68 3.11 27.78
N GLU A 265 5.26 4.27 28.08
CA GLU A 265 4.50 5.52 28.21
C GLU A 265 3.90 5.95 26.86
N ALA A 266 4.68 5.85 25.78
CA ALA A 266 4.17 6.08 24.43
C ALA A 266 2.99 5.14 24.11
N GLY A 267 3.08 3.86 24.48
CA GLY A 267 2.01 2.89 24.33
C GLY A 267 0.79 3.19 25.18
N ARG A 268 0.98 3.63 26.44
CA ARG A 268 -0.10 4.06 27.34
C ARG A 268 -0.85 5.25 26.76
N LEU A 269 -0.13 6.25 26.24
CA LEU A 269 -0.71 7.42 25.59
C LEU A 269 -1.43 7.04 24.30
N ALA A 270 -0.83 6.21 23.44
CA ALA A 270 -1.45 5.73 22.21
C ALA A 270 -2.76 4.96 22.46
N ALA A 271 -2.83 4.19 23.55
CA ALA A 271 -4.04 3.47 23.95
C ALA A 271 -5.22 4.36 24.35
N THR A 272 -4.99 5.67 24.57
CA THR A 272 -6.07 6.65 24.80
C THR A 272 -6.72 7.15 23.51
N CYS A 273 -6.15 6.82 22.35
CA CYS A 273 -6.72 7.15 21.05
C CYS A 273 -8.09 6.47 20.87
N VAL A 274 -9.00 7.12 20.15
CA VAL A 274 -10.33 6.59 19.80
C VAL A 274 -10.27 5.26 19.02
N THR A 275 -9.13 4.96 18.39
CA THR A 275 -8.89 3.70 17.70
C THR A 275 -8.47 2.56 18.63
N GLY A 276 -8.17 2.83 19.90
CA GLY A 276 -7.76 1.82 20.88
C GLY A 276 -6.44 1.13 20.53
N CYS A 277 -5.57 1.77 19.74
CA CYS A 277 -4.32 1.17 19.26
C CYS A 277 -3.42 0.73 20.42
N ARG A 278 -2.83 -0.46 20.29
CA ARG A 278 -1.84 -0.99 21.23
C ARG A 278 -0.52 -1.18 20.49
N LEU A 279 0.56 -0.71 21.10
CA LEU A 279 1.90 -1.04 20.62
C LEU A 279 2.20 -2.50 20.96
N ALA A 280 2.70 -3.24 19.98
CA ALA A 280 3.15 -4.61 20.21
C ALA A 280 4.36 -4.62 21.14
N ALA A 281 4.42 -5.61 22.03
CA ALA A 281 5.58 -5.82 22.87
C ALA A 281 6.71 -6.49 22.06
N PRO A 282 7.98 -6.11 22.28
CA PRO A 282 9.11 -6.74 21.61
C PRO A 282 9.23 -8.19 22.10
N ALA A 283 9.13 -9.14 21.17
CA ALA A 283 9.20 -10.57 21.45
C ALA A 283 9.97 -11.30 20.33
N PRO A 284 10.60 -12.46 20.62
CA PRO A 284 11.31 -13.22 19.61
C PRO A 284 10.42 -13.60 18.42
N VAL A 285 11.04 -13.64 17.24
CA VAL A 285 10.47 -14.22 16.02
C VAL A 285 11.18 -15.55 15.78
N ASP A 286 10.54 -16.65 16.18
CA ASP A 286 11.21 -17.96 16.27
C ASP A 286 11.51 -18.58 14.90
N ALA A 287 10.62 -18.38 13.93
CA ALA A 287 10.72 -18.98 12.60
C ALA A 287 10.15 -18.05 11.54
N LEU A 288 10.71 -18.14 10.33
CA LEU A 288 10.19 -17.47 9.15
C LEU A 288 8.94 -18.23 8.65
N PRO A 289 7.75 -17.60 8.60
CA PRO A 289 6.60 -18.22 7.96
C PRO A 289 6.86 -18.42 6.47
N VAL A 290 6.48 -19.59 5.95
CA VAL A 290 6.66 -19.98 4.54
C VAL A 290 5.35 -20.50 3.98
N PHE A 291 5.04 -20.15 2.73
CA PHE A 291 3.91 -20.65 1.97
C PHE A 291 4.40 -21.06 0.58
N GLN A 292 4.26 -22.35 0.25
CA GLN A 292 4.65 -22.91 -1.05
C GLN A 292 6.09 -22.54 -1.46
N GLY A 293 7.03 -22.57 -0.50
CA GLY A 293 8.44 -22.21 -0.73
C GLY A 293 8.72 -20.71 -0.81
N SER A 294 7.71 -19.85 -0.65
CA SER A 294 7.84 -18.38 -0.63
C SER A 294 7.64 -17.83 0.77
N PHE A 295 8.17 -16.63 1.04
CA PHE A 295 8.02 -15.91 2.30
C PHE A 295 7.83 -14.41 2.06
N LEU A 296 7.36 -13.68 3.08
CA LEU A 296 7.27 -12.23 3.01
C LEU A 296 8.59 -11.60 3.45
N SER A 297 9.13 -10.68 2.64
CA SER A 297 10.39 -10.00 2.97
C SER A 297 10.33 -9.22 4.29
N LEU A 298 9.16 -8.67 4.66
CA LEU A 298 8.98 -8.07 5.99
C LEU A 298 9.08 -9.10 7.14
N ALA A 299 8.55 -10.32 6.95
CA ALA A 299 8.68 -11.36 7.97
C ALA A 299 10.14 -11.83 8.11
N GLU A 300 10.88 -11.88 6.99
CA GLU A 300 12.32 -12.16 6.99
C GLU A 300 13.11 -11.10 7.77
N LYS A 301 12.84 -9.81 7.51
CA LYS A 301 13.47 -8.70 8.25
C LYS A 301 13.18 -8.76 9.74
N SER A 302 11.96 -9.17 10.11
CA SER A 302 11.58 -9.37 11.51
C SER A 302 12.38 -10.47 12.21
N LEU A 303 12.62 -11.59 11.52
CA LEU A 303 13.49 -12.66 11.99
C LEU A 303 14.95 -12.21 12.11
N GLU A 304 15.44 -11.41 11.15
CA GLU A 304 16.79 -10.85 11.18
C GLU A 304 16.99 -9.91 12.39
N LEU A 305 16.01 -9.04 12.68
CA LEU A 305 16.00 -8.19 13.87
C LEU A 305 16.01 -9.01 15.17
N SER A 306 15.18 -10.07 15.26
CA SER A 306 15.16 -10.96 16.42
C SER A 306 16.53 -11.57 16.70
N ARG A 307 17.19 -12.11 15.66
CA ARG A 307 18.53 -12.71 15.77
C ARG A 307 19.62 -11.69 16.13
N ARG A 308 19.48 -10.43 15.71
CA ARG A 308 20.41 -9.36 16.10
C ARG A 308 20.27 -9.03 17.57
N ARG A 309 19.03 -8.92 18.08
CA ARG A 309 18.76 -8.69 19.49
C ARG A 309 19.37 -9.77 20.38
N GLU A 310 19.17 -11.05 20.05
CA GLU A 310 19.74 -12.18 20.79
C GLU A 310 21.28 -12.16 20.84
N LYS A 311 21.94 -11.72 19.77
CA LYS A 311 23.41 -11.58 19.75
C LYS A 311 23.90 -10.43 20.62
N ASN A 312 23.13 -9.35 20.72
CA ASN A 312 23.49 -8.15 21.46
C ASN A 312 23.10 -8.22 22.95
N ASN A 313 22.15 -9.09 23.30
CA ASN A 313 21.70 -9.39 24.67
C ASN A 313 21.68 -10.93 24.89
N PRO A 314 22.86 -11.56 25.08
CA PRO A 314 23.00 -13.01 25.22
C PRO A 314 22.47 -13.57 26.56
#